data_AF-A0A166CHQ8-F1
#
_entry.id   AF-A0A166CHQ8-F1
#
_cell.length_a   1.000
_cell.length_b   1.000
_cell.length_c   1.000
_cell.angle_alpha   90.00
_cell.angle_beta   90.00
_cell.angle_gamma   90.00
#
_symmetry.space_group_name_H-M   'P 1'
#
loop_
_entity.id
_entity.type
_entity.pdbx_description
1 polymer ?
#
loop_
_entity_poly.entity_id
_entity_poly.type
_entity_poly.pdbx_seq_one_letter_code
_entity_poly.pdbx_strand_id
1 'polypeptide(L)' 'MTYLTLDEYREMVNEIIEIRNTTGEMPEYAQICNITIPRENYCNMIERVNKFILEMGRSPRSIEIG' A
#
# COMPACT_ATOMS: atom_id res chain seq x y z
N MET A 1 -13.57 -4.39 8.81
CA MET A 1 -12.11 -4.33 8.61
C MET A 1 -11.84 -4.82 7.21
N THR A 2 -11.14 -4.02 6.42
CA THR A 2 -10.78 -4.35 5.05
C THR A 2 -9.32 -4.76 5.05
N TYR A 3 -8.99 -5.89 4.43
CA TYR A 3 -7.64 -6.44 4.41
C TYR A 3 -7.19 -6.57 2.97
N LEU A 4 -5.95 -6.20 2.71
CA LEU A 4 -5.28 -6.46 1.45
C LEU A 4 -4.42 -7.71 1.58
N THR A 5 -4.50 -8.55 0.57
CA THR A 5 -3.52 -9.61 0.38
C THR A 5 -2.17 -9.00 0.02
N LEU A 6 -1.11 -9.79 0.18
CA LEU A 6 0.25 -9.38 -0.19
C LEU A 6 0.35 -9.02 -1.68
N ASP A 7 -0.43 -9.70 -2.52
CA ASP A 7 -0.48 -9.47 -3.96
C ASP A 7 -1.15 -8.13 -4.27
N GLU A 8 -2.34 -7.89 -3.72
CA GLU A 8 -3.06 -6.62 -3.90
C GLU A 8 -2.29 -5.42 -3.33
N TYR A 9 -1.60 -5.59 -2.19
CA TYR A 9 -0.71 -4.55 -1.66
C TYR A 9 0.42 -4.23 -2.64
N ARG A 10 1.01 -5.25 -3.27
CA ARG A 10 2.09 -5.05 -4.25
C ARG A 10 1.58 -4.39 -5.53
N GLU A 11 0.40 -4.77 -6.01
CA GLU A 11 -0.26 -4.10 -7.13
C GLU A 11 -0.51 -2.64 -6.81
N MET A 12 -1.11 -2.34 -5.66
CA MET A 12 -1.35 -0.97 -5.20
C MET A 12 -0.04 -0.15 -5.15
N VAL A 13 1.03 -0.70 -4.58
CA VAL A 13 2.31 0.01 -4.49
C VAL A 13 2.93 0.23 -5.87
N ASN A 14 2.85 -0.75 -6.77
CA ASN A 14 3.32 -0.60 -8.15
C ASN A 14 2.54 0.51 -8.86
N GLU A 15 1.21 0.52 -8.76
CA GLU A 15 0.37 1.54 -9.38
C GLU A 15 0.74 2.95 -8.87
N ILE A 16 0.91 3.12 -7.56
CA ILE A 16 1.37 4.38 -6.96
C ILE A 16 2.72 4.82 -7.54
N ILE A 17 3.66 3.89 -7.70
CA ILE A 17 4.99 4.16 -8.25
C ILE A 17 4.90 4.53 -9.73
N GLU A 18 4.07 3.83 -10.51
CA GLU A 18 3.85 4.11 -11.94
C GLU A 18 3.20 5.47 -12.16
N ILE A 19 2.18 5.81 -11.36
CA ILE A 19 1.55 7.14 -11.38
C ILE A 19 2.61 8.19 -11.04
N ARG A 20 3.38 7.99 -9.97
CA ARG A 20 4.46 8.91 -9.59
C ARG A 20 5.51 9.08 -10.68
N ASN A 21 5.89 8.01 -11.38
CA ASN A 21 6.84 8.10 -12.48
C ASN A 21 6.26 8.86 -13.69
N THR A 22 4.93 8.79 -13.88
CA THR A 22 4.24 9.44 -15.00
C THR A 22 3.97 10.92 -14.73
N THR A 23 3.46 11.26 -13.54
CA THR A 23 3.08 12.63 -13.16
C THR A 23 4.20 13.39 -12.46
N GLY A 24 5.18 12.68 -11.90
CA GLY A 24 6.19 13.23 -10.99
C GLY A 24 5.72 13.34 -9.54
N GLU A 25 4.44 13.10 -9.27
CA GLU A 25 3.79 13.34 -7.98
C GLU A 25 3.12 12.08 -7.44
N MET A 26 3.08 11.92 -6.11
CA MET A 26 2.34 10.82 -5.50
C MET A 26 0.83 11.04 -5.65
N PRO A 27 0.06 10.02 -6.06
CA PRO A 27 -1.39 10.12 -6.20
C PRO A 27 -2.07 10.53 -4.87
N GLU A 28 -3.25 11.13 -4.95
CA GLU A 28 -4.03 11.48 -3.75
C GLU A 28 -4.74 10.26 -3.13
N TYR A 29 -4.97 9.23 -3.94
CA TYR A 29 -5.56 7.96 -3.54
C TYR A 29 -5.06 6.84 -4.44
N ALA A 30 -5.03 5.62 -3.92
CA ALA A 30 -4.79 4.41 -4.70
C ALA A 30 -6.10 3.62 -4.83
N GLN A 31 -6.34 2.98 -5.96
CA GLN A 31 -7.59 2.25 -6.19
C GLN A 31 -7.29 0.77 -6.45
N ILE A 32 -7.62 -0.09 -5.49
CA ILE A 32 -7.31 -1.52 -5.55
C ILE A 32 -8.58 -2.32 -5.27
N CYS A 33 -8.91 -3.30 -6.12
CA CYS A 33 -10.08 -4.18 -5.92
C CYS A 33 -11.42 -3.44 -5.63
N ASN A 34 -11.70 -2.34 -6.34
CA ASN A 34 -12.83 -1.42 -6.10
C ASN A 34 -12.82 -0.67 -4.75
N ILE A 35 -11.69 -0.66 -4.04
CA ILE A 35 -11.50 0.08 -2.81
C ILE A 35 -10.60 1.27 -3.11
N THR A 36 -11.09 2.47 -2.82
CA THR A 36 -10.30 3.69 -2.85
C THR A 36 -9.63 3.87 -1.49
N ILE A 37 -8.31 3.90 -1.48
CA ILE A 37 -7.50 4.09 -0.28
C ILE A 37 -6.88 5.48 -0.36
N PRO A 38 -7.21 6.41 0.56
CA PRO A 38 -6.62 7.73 0.55
C PRO A 38 -5.13 7.68 0.86
N ARG A 39 -4.40 8.73 0.47
CA ARG A 39 -2.97 8.84 0.66
C ARG A 39 -2.48 8.59 2.07
N GLU A 40 -3.16 9.14 3.07
CA GLU A 40 -2.80 8.93 4.47
C GLU A 40 -2.82 7.44 4.84
N ASN A 41 -3.86 6.72 4.40
CA ASN A 41 -4.04 5.31 4.73
C ASN A 41 -3.01 4.42 4.04
N TYR A 42 -2.80 4.54 2.72
CA TYR A 42 -1.81 3.68 2.07
C TYR A 42 -0.38 4.03 2.53
N CYS A 43 -0.10 5.29 2.89
CA CYS A 43 1.20 5.70 3.41
C CYS A 43 1.46 5.06 4.78
N ASN A 44 0.47 5.11 5.68
CA ASN A 44 0.52 4.43 6.97
C ASN A 44 0.66 2.91 6.80
N MET A 45 -0.07 2.31 5.86
CA MET A 45 0.07 0.89 5.53
C MET A 45 1.49 0.54 5.09
N ILE A 46 2.08 1.31 4.17
CA ILE A 46 3.46 1.09 3.71
C ILE A 46 4.44 1.22 4.87
N GLU A 47 4.25 2.20 5.75
CA GLU A 47 5.10 2.38 6.93
C GLU A 47 5.00 1.18 7.90
N ARG A 48 3.77 0.72 8.19
CA ARG A 48 3.52 -0.46 9.04
C ARG A 48 4.14 -1.72 8.44
N VAL A 49 4.03 -1.92 7.13
CA VAL A 49 4.63 -3.06 6.42
C VAL A 49 6.15 -2.99 6.49
N ASN A 50 6.75 -1.82 6.21
CA ASN A 50 8.20 -1.64 6.30
C ASN A 50 8.72 -1.89 7.71
N LYS A 51 8.03 -1.35 8.72
CA LYS A 51 8.36 -1.58 10.13
C LYS A 51 8.27 -3.06 10.50
N PHE A 52 7.20 -3.73 10.06
CA PHE A 52 7.03 -5.17 10.28
C PHE A 52 8.15 -6.00 9.64
N ILE A 53 8.53 -5.69 8.40
CA ILE A 53 9.63 -6.37 7.70
C ILE A 53 10.94 -6.16 8.45
N LEU A 54 11.19 -4.94 8.94
CA LEU A 54 12.41 -4.59 9.66
C LEU A 54 12.48 -5.27 11.05
N GLU A 55 11.36 -5.38 11.76
CA GLU A 55 11.30 -6.03 13.08
C GLU A 55 11.27 -7.56 13.00
N MET A 56 10.51 -8.14 12.06
CA MET A 56 10.28 -9.58 11.98
C MET A 56 11.17 -10.30 10.96
N GLY A 57 11.85 -9.57 10.07
CA GLY A 57 12.67 -10.14 8.99
C GLY A 57 11.88 -10.88 7.91
N ARG A 58 10.54 -10.72 7.87
CA ARG A 58 9.65 -11.39 6.92
C ARG A 58 8.45 -10.53 6.54
N SER A 59 7.87 -10.81 5.38
CA SER A 59 6.67 -10.11 4.90
C SER A 59 5.42 -10.47 5.74
N PRO A 60 4.54 -9.49 6.01
CA PRO A 60 3.24 -9.77 6.66
C PRO A 60 2.35 -10.62 5.74
N ARG A 61 1.52 -11.50 6.33
CA ARG A 61 0.60 -12.35 5.55
C ARG A 61 -0.60 -11.60 4.96
N SER A 62 -1.05 -10.56 5.65
CA SER A 62 -2.18 -9.73 5.25
C SER A 62 -1.98 -8.35 5.85
N ILE A 63 -2.41 -7.30 5.13
CA ILE A 63 -2.23 -5.91 5.53
C ILE A 63 -3.62 -5.33 5.79
N GLU A 64 -3.84 -4.80 6.98
CA GLU A 64 -5.10 -4.16 7.34
C GLU A 64 -5.17 -2.73 6.80
N ILE A 65 -6.30 -2.36 6.19
CA ILE A 65 -6.63 -0.99 5.82
C ILE A 65 -7.33 -0.36 7.03
N GLY A 66 -6.65 0.55 7.73
CA GLY A 66 -7.13 1.18 8.95
C GLY A 66 -6.20 2.28 9.42
#